data_AF-A0A372BJK8-F1
#
_entry.id   AF-A0A372BJK8-F1
#
_cell.length_a   1.000
_cell.length_b   1.000
_cell.length_c   1.000
_cell.angle_alpha   90.00
_cell.angle_beta   90.00
_cell.angle_gamma   90.00
#
_symmetry.space_group_name_H-M   'P 1'
#
loop_
_entity.id
_entity.type
_entity.pdbx_description
1 polymer ?
#
loop_
_entity_poly.entity_id
_entity_poly.type
_entity_poly.pdbx_seq_one_letter_code
_entity_poly.pdbx_strand_id
1 'polypeptide(L)'
;MDFFNIFIGDTTWKFVLEILVRCFVMFIIIISFLRLSGKRGIRQLSLFELAIILCLGSAAGDPMFTKDLPIAHALVAFTAILFLYRLVTWAMVKNKKIEDLLEGRALCVVKDGLLVYKDFQKQSYSHDEFFSEMRQQNVEHLGQVRTALLESDGILSLLYYEDEEVKWGLPLFPDAYCKADVLKINTFYSCMKCGETKILNTLDQECSRCKHHSWAKSLKTRRLG
;
A
#
# COMPACT_ATOMS: atom_id res chain seq x y z
N MET A 1 36.17 31.81 12.76
CA MET A 1 35.43 30.62 13.25
C MET A 1 36.39 29.45 13.17
N ASP A 2 36.76 28.86 14.30
CA ASP A 2 37.67 27.72 14.32
C ASP A 2 36.96 26.48 13.77
N PHE A 3 37.10 26.27 12.45
CA PHE A 3 36.61 25.07 11.78
C PHE A 3 37.14 23.78 12.43
N PHE A 4 38.31 23.83 13.06
CA PHE A 4 38.91 22.71 13.79
C PHE A 4 38.14 22.37 15.08
N ASN A 5 37.67 23.37 15.83
CA ASN A 5 36.83 23.13 17.01
C ASN A 5 35.41 22.68 16.62
N ILE A 6 34.94 23.06 15.43
CA ILE A 6 33.66 22.59 14.86
C ILE A 6 33.75 21.14 14.39
N PHE A 7 34.87 20.73 13.77
CA PHE A 7 35.02 19.39 13.18
C PHE A 7 35.67 18.36 14.10
N ILE A 8 36.61 18.76 14.96
CA ILE A 8 37.45 17.85 15.75
C ILE A 8 37.24 18.06 17.25
N GLY A 9 36.94 19.28 17.72
CA GLY A 9 36.64 19.57 19.13
C GLY A 9 37.63 18.90 20.10
N ASP A 10 37.13 18.34 21.20
CA ASP A 10 37.92 17.59 22.20
C ASP A 10 37.96 16.06 21.94
N THR A 11 37.92 15.63 20.67
CA THR A 11 37.92 14.19 20.36
C THR A 11 39.28 13.55 20.65
N THR A 12 39.33 12.76 21.72
CA THR A 12 40.50 11.94 22.05
C THR A 12 40.52 10.66 21.21
N TRP A 13 41.68 10.21 20.74
CA TRP A 13 41.84 8.92 20.02
C TRP A 13 41.21 7.72 20.75
N LYS A 14 41.25 7.72 22.09
CA LYS A 14 40.58 6.71 22.93
C LYS A 14 39.06 6.72 22.76
N PHE A 15 38.45 7.90 22.66
CA PHE A 15 37.01 8.03 22.46
C PHE A 15 36.59 7.57 21.07
N VAL A 16 37.37 7.90 20.04
CA VAL A 16 37.14 7.40 18.68
C VAL A 16 37.18 5.87 18.63
N LEU A 17 38.20 5.26 19.25
CA LEU A 17 38.32 3.80 19.30
C LEU A 17 37.18 3.15 20.11
N GLU A 18 36.74 3.77 21.20
CA GLU A 18 35.58 3.31 21.96
C GLU A 18 34.29 3.36 21.12
N ILE A 19 34.06 4.45 20.38
CA ILE A 19 32.92 4.57 19.45
C ILE A 19 32.99 3.46 18.40
N LEU A 20 34.14 3.21 17.77
CA LEU A 20 34.28 2.16 16.76
C LEU A 20 33.90 0.78 17.30
N VAL A 21 34.34 0.44 18.52
CA VAL A 21 33.99 -0.82 19.18
C VAL A 21 32.50 -0.88 19.51
N ARG A 22 31.94 0.19 20.09
CA ARG A 22 30.50 0.30 20.39
C ARG A 22 29.66 0.14 19.11
N CYS A 23 30.05 0.79 18.02
CA CYS A 23 29.39 0.68 16.72
C CYS A 23 29.42 -0.75 16.19
N PHE A 24 30.58 -1.42 16.27
CA PHE A 24 30.72 -2.80 15.83
C PHE A 24 29.83 -3.76 16.64
N VAL A 25 29.83 -3.61 17.97
CA VAL A 25 28.98 -4.42 18.87
C VAL A 25 27.50 -4.19 18.59
N MET A 26 27.08 -2.91 18.47
CA MET A 26 25.69 -2.55 18.18
C MET A 26 25.25 -3.05 16.80
N PHE A 27 26.12 -3.02 15.81
CA PHE A 27 25.84 -3.58 14.49
C PHE A 27 25.53 -5.09 14.57
N ILE A 28 26.33 -5.86 15.30
CA ILE A 28 26.09 -7.30 15.53
C ILE A 28 24.75 -7.52 16.25
N ILE A 29 24.43 -6.69 17.25
CA ILE A 29 23.17 -6.76 17.99
C ILE A 29 21.96 -6.48 17.08
N ILE A 30 22.02 -5.43 16.26
CA ILE A 30 20.94 -5.07 15.31
C ILE A 30 20.73 -6.18 14.29
N ILE A 31 21.80 -6.71 13.69
CA ILE A 31 21.70 -7.82 12.73
C ILE A 31 21.10 -9.06 13.39
N SER A 32 21.49 -9.36 14.63
CA SER A 32 20.93 -10.47 15.40
C SER A 32 19.44 -10.27 15.66
N PHE A 33 19.03 -9.06 16.07
CA PHE A 33 17.63 -8.69 16.25
C PHE A 33 16.82 -8.86 14.96
N LEU A 34 17.27 -8.27 13.85
CA LEU A 34 16.58 -8.36 12.56
C LEU A 34 16.42 -9.82 12.10
N ARG A 35 17.45 -10.65 12.30
CA ARG A 35 17.41 -12.07 11.96
C ARG A 35 16.44 -12.86 12.85
N LEU A 36 16.29 -12.46 14.12
CA LEU A 36 15.34 -13.07 15.06
C LEU A 36 13.90 -12.61 14.83
N SER A 37 13.69 -11.39 14.33
CA SER A 37 12.35 -10.89 13.99
C SER A 37 11.73 -11.67 12.84
N GLY A 38 12.50 -12.18 11.89
CA GLY A 38 12.03 -13.17 10.91
C GLY A 38 12.67 -13.02 9.54
N LYS A 39 12.21 -13.85 8.59
CA LYS A 39 12.59 -13.80 7.17
C LYS A 39 11.45 -13.19 6.34
N ARG A 40 11.26 -11.88 6.41
CA ARG A 40 10.42 -11.14 5.45
C ARG A 40 11.34 -10.32 4.55
N GLY A 41 11.12 -10.39 3.24
CA GLY A 41 11.90 -9.59 2.28
C GLY A 41 11.63 -8.10 2.49
N ILE A 42 12.60 -7.23 2.16
CA ILE A 42 12.48 -5.77 2.34
C ILE A 42 11.22 -5.21 1.65
N ARG A 43 10.79 -5.80 0.54
CA ARG A 43 9.62 -5.39 -0.25
C ARG A 43 8.26 -5.84 0.34
N GLN A 44 8.26 -6.59 1.44
CA GLN A 44 7.08 -7.15 2.09
C GLN A 44 6.96 -6.69 3.55
N LEU A 45 7.73 -5.67 3.96
CA LEU A 45 7.65 -5.13 5.31
C LEU A 45 6.32 -4.39 5.48
N SER A 46 5.57 -4.75 6.52
CA SER A 46 4.36 -4.00 6.87
C SER A 46 4.73 -2.63 7.45
N LEU A 47 3.79 -1.68 7.43
CA LEU A 47 3.97 -0.37 8.09
C LEU A 47 4.36 -0.51 9.56
N PHE A 48 3.81 -1.52 10.24
CA PHE A 48 4.14 -1.86 11.62
C PHE A 48 5.62 -2.26 11.77
N GLU A 49 6.15 -3.10 10.89
CA GLU A 49 7.56 -3.52 10.93
C GLU A 49 8.51 -2.34 10.61
N LEU A 50 8.12 -1.48 9.67
CA LEU A 50 8.86 -0.26 9.37
C LEU A 50 8.96 0.63 10.61
N ALA A 51 7.87 0.84 11.35
CA ALA A 51 7.87 1.64 12.57
C ALA A 51 8.82 1.07 13.65
N ILE A 52 8.88 -0.25 13.79
CA ILE A 52 9.80 -0.91 14.73
C ILE A 52 11.26 -0.71 14.30
N ILE A 53 11.58 -0.86 13.02
CA ILE A 53 12.94 -0.66 12.51
C ILE A 53 13.39 0.80 12.76
N LEU A 54 12.51 1.77 12.53
CA LEU A 54 12.80 3.19 12.80
C LEU A 54 13.02 3.45 14.30
N CYS A 55 12.18 2.88 15.16
CA CYS A 55 12.34 2.97 16.61
C CYS A 55 13.66 2.34 17.08
N LEU A 56 14.00 1.16 16.55
CA LEU A 56 15.25 0.45 16.84
C LEU A 56 16.47 1.29 16.40
N GLY A 57 16.42 1.88 15.20
CA GLY A 57 17.48 2.74 14.68
C GLY A 57 17.75 3.94 15.58
N SER A 58 16.69 4.59 16.06
CA SER A 58 16.80 5.69 17.04
C SER A 58 17.43 5.21 18.35
N ALA A 59 16.92 4.11 18.92
CA ALA A 59 17.40 3.56 20.19
C ALA A 59 18.84 2.99 20.12
N ALA A 60 19.30 2.57 18.93
CA ALA A 60 20.66 2.09 18.72
C ALA A 60 21.70 3.22 18.74
N GLY A 61 21.32 4.43 18.32
CA GLY A 61 22.23 5.57 18.26
C GLY A 61 22.75 5.98 19.64
N ASP A 62 21.87 6.01 20.64
CA ASP A 62 22.19 6.47 21.99
C ASP A 62 23.44 5.78 22.61
N PRO A 63 23.53 4.43 22.68
CA PRO A 63 24.70 3.74 23.24
C PRO A 63 25.96 3.83 22.36
N MET A 64 25.82 4.14 21.06
CA MET A 64 26.96 4.28 20.13
C MET A 64 27.71 5.60 20.37
N PHE A 65 26.99 6.68 20.66
CA PHE A 65 27.58 8.01 20.82
C PHE A 65 27.76 8.44 22.29
N THR A 66 26.93 7.92 23.20
CA THR A 66 26.92 8.35 24.60
C THR A 66 27.79 7.45 25.47
N LYS A 67 28.92 7.99 25.94
CA LYS A 67 29.88 7.29 26.79
C LYS A 67 29.25 6.75 28.08
N ASP A 68 28.40 7.56 28.70
CA ASP A 68 27.78 7.24 29.99
C ASP A 68 26.57 6.31 29.87
N LEU A 69 26.23 5.87 28.65
CA LEU A 69 25.17 4.91 28.42
C LEU A 69 25.76 3.52 28.14
N PRO A 70 25.66 2.56 29.08
CA PRO A 70 26.12 1.20 28.86
C PRO A 70 25.30 0.48 27.78
N ILE A 71 25.98 -0.30 26.92
CA ILE A 71 25.36 -1.16 25.90
C ILE A 71 24.34 -2.14 26.51
N ALA A 72 24.52 -2.52 27.78
CA ALA A 72 23.56 -3.36 28.49
C ALA A 72 22.13 -2.78 28.53
N HIS A 73 21.99 -1.46 28.64
CA HIS A 73 20.67 -0.81 28.58
C HIS A 73 20.02 -0.99 27.20
N ALA A 74 20.81 -0.86 26.14
CA ALA A 74 20.36 -1.10 24.78
C ALA A 74 19.95 -2.57 24.58
N LEU A 75 20.70 -3.52 25.15
CA LEU A 75 20.34 -4.94 25.10
C LEU A 75 19.00 -5.23 25.78
N VAL A 76 18.75 -4.63 26.96
CA VAL A 76 17.46 -4.74 27.66
C VAL A 76 16.33 -4.15 26.81
N ALA A 77 16.52 -2.93 26.28
CA ALA A 77 15.54 -2.27 25.42
C ALA A 77 15.23 -3.11 24.16
N PHE A 78 16.25 -3.62 23.48
CA PHE A 78 16.08 -4.40 22.25
C PHE A 78 15.41 -5.75 22.53
N THR A 79 15.73 -6.37 23.66
CA THR A 79 15.07 -7.61 24.09
C THR A 79 13.60 -7.36 24.41
N ALA A 80 13.27 -6.25 25.07
CA ALA A 80 11.89 -5.86 25.34
C ALA A 80 11.12 -5.56 24.04
N ILE A 81 11.71 -4.84 23.10
CA ILE A 81 11.11 -4.58 21.78
C ILE A 81 10.91 -5.89 21.02
N LEU A 82 11.88 -6.81 21.03
CA LEU A 82 11.75 -8.11 20.37
C LEU A 82 10.62 -8.94 20.98
N PHE A 83 10.52 -8.94 22.31
CA PHE A 83 9.46 -9.61 23.03
C PHE A 83 8.08 -9.03 22.69
N LEU A 84 7.94 -7.70 22.70
CA LEU A 84 6.71 -7.02 22.31
C LEU A 84 6.35 -7.32 20.84
N TYR A 85 7.31 -7.26 19.93
CA TYR A 85 7.12 -7.62 18.53
C TYR A 85 6.59 -9.05 18.38
N ARG A 86 7.20 -10.02 19.07
CA ARG A 86 6.74 -11.42 19.09
C ARG A 86 5.34 -11.56 19.68
N LEU A 87 5.05 -10.85 20.76
CA LEU A 87 3.73 -10.86 21.41
C LEU A 87 2.65 -10.31 20.50
N VAL A 88 2.90 -9.16 19.87
CA VAL A 88 1.97 -8.54 18.92
C VAL A 88 1.77 -9.43 17.70
N THR A 89 2.84 -9.99 17.14
CA THR A 89 2.76 -10.92 16.00
C THR A 89 1.94 -12.17 16.35
N TRP A 90 2.16 -12.74 17.52
CA TRP A 90 1.35 -13.85 18.02
C TRP A 90 -0.13 -13.45 18.21
N ALA A 91 -0.39 -12.25 18.71
CA ALA A 91 -1.73 -11.72 18.88
C ALA A 91 -2.45 -11.50 17.52
N MET A 92 -1.72 -11.06 16.48
CA MET A 92 -2.25 -10.94 15.11
C MET A 92 -2.69 -12.30 14.59
N VAL A 93 -1.84 -13.33 14.69
CA VAL A 93 -2.17 -14.69 14.24
C VAL A 93 -3.41 -15.26 14.96
N LYS A 94 -3.60 -14.91 16.24
CA LYS A 94 -4.73 -15.40 17.03
C LYS A 94 -6.01 -14.59 16.83
N ASN A 95 -5.92 -13.33 16.45
CA ASN A 95 -7.05 -12.42 16.36
C ASN A 95 -6.99 -11.55 15.11
N LYS A 96 -7.86 -11.90 14.14
CA LYS A 96 -8.00 -11.19 12.87
C LYS A 96 -8.31 -9.69 13.02
N LYS A 97 -8.95 -9.26 14.10
CA LYS A 97 -9.18 -7.82 14.35
C LYS A 97 -7.88 -7.06 14.65
N ILE A 98 -6.91 -7.72 15.29
CA ILE A 98 -5.60 -7.12 15.60
C ILE A 98 -4.75 -7.06 14.34
N GLU A 99 -4.77 -8.14 13.54
CA GLU A 99 -4.18 -8.17 12.19
C GLU A 99 -4.75 -7.05 11.32
N ASP A 100 -6.08 -6.98 11.17
CA ASP A 100 -6.75 -5.94 10.37
C ASP A 100 -6.44 -4.50 10.87
N LEU A 101 -6.19 -4.32 12.18
CA LEU A 101 -5.85 -3.01 12.76
C LEU A 101 -4.38 -2.61 12.51
N LEU A 102 -3.45 -3.55 12.56
CA LEU A 102 -2.01 -3.29 12.49
C LEU A 102 -1.42 -3.43 11.09
N GLU A 103 -1.82 -4.48 10.37
CA GLU A 103 -1.36 -4.79 9.01
C GLU A 103 -2.38 -4.40 7.95
N GLY A 104 -3.62 -4.06 8.32
CA GLY A 104 -4.68 -3.75 7.37
C GLY A 104 -5.29 -5.00 6.73
N ARG A 105 -6.23 -4.81 5.79
CA ARG A 105 -6.82 -5.90 5.01
C ARG A 105 -6.89 -5.55 3.55
N ALA A 106 -6.62 -6.53 2.70
CA ALA A 106 -6.91 -6.42 1.28
C ALA A 106 -8.41 -6.23 1.07
N LEU A 107 -8.78 -5.30 0.19
CA LEU A 107 -10.17 -4.98 -0.13
C LEU A 107 -10.43 -5.20 -1.62
N CYS A 108 -11.47 -5.96 -1.92
CA CYS A 108 -11.88 -6.15 -3.30
C CYS A 108 -12.59 -4.89 -3.80
N VAL A 109 -11.93 -4.17 -4.71
CA VAL A 109 -12.41 -2.88 -5.24
C VAL A 109 -13.03 -3.02 -6.62
N VAL A 110 -12.63 -4.05 -7.39
CA VAL A 110 -13.29 -4.45 -8.64
C VAL A 110 -13.56 -5.95 -8.60
N LYS A 111 -14.77 -6.34 -8.98
CA LYS A 111 -15.13 -7.73 -9.18
C LYS A 111 -15.94 -7.88 -10.46
N ASP A 112 -15.52 -8.80 -11.32
CA ASP A 112 -16.14 -9.12 -12.60
C ASP A 112 -16.31 -7.89 -13.53
N GLY A 113 -15.35 -6.96 -13.49
CA GLY A 113 -15.38 -5.71 -14.25
C GLY A 113 -16.29 -4.62 -13.67
N LEU A 114 -16.80 -4.80 -12.45
CA LEU A 114 -17.68 -3.87 -11.76
C LEU A 114 -17.04 -3.34 -10.48
N LEU A 115 -17.21 -2.05 -10.20
CA LEU A 115 -16.69 -1.43 -8.96
C LEU A 115 -17.46 -1.93 -7.74
N VAL A 116 -16.78 -2.34 -6.68
CA VAL A 116 -17.39 -2.79 -5.43
C VAL A 116 -17.68 -1.56 -4.54
N TYR A 117 -18.86 -0.98 -4.74
CA TYR A 117 -19.24 0.32 -4.16
C TYR A 117 -19.26 0.38 -2.63
N LYS A 118 -19.58 -0.72 -1.94
CA LYS A 118 -19.70 -0.75 -0.47
C LYS A 118 -18.36 -0.58 0.26
N ASP A 119 -17.26 -0.95 -0.39
CA ASP A 119 -15.93 -0.90 0.21
C ASP A 119 -15.23 0.43 -0.11
N PHE A 120 -15.52 1.03 -1.28
CA PHE A 120 -15.03 2.37 -1.66
C PHE A 120 -15.48 3.50 -0.72
N GLN A 121 -16.73 3.49 -0.24
CA GLN A 121 -17.20 4.55 0.67
C GLN A 121 -16.53 4.54 2.04
N LYS A 122 -15.99 3.41 2.47
CA LYS A 122 -15.40 3.26 3.81
C LYS A 122 -13.96 3.77 3.89
N GLN A 123 -13.33 3.97 2.74
CA GLN A 123 -11.98 4.52 2.65
C GLN A 123 -12.03 5.88 1.96
N SER A 124 -11.15 6.79 2.36
CA SER A 124 -11.02 8.13 1.77
C SER A 124 -10.40 8.09 0.35
N TYR A 125 -10.58 7.00 -0.38
CA TYR A 125 -10.01 6.80 -1.71
C TYR A 125 -10.93 7.43 -2.75
N SER A 126 -10.44 8.45 -3.45
CA SER A 126 -11.25 9.11 -4.47
C SER A 126 -11.38 8.21 -5.72
N HIS A 127 -12.50 8.34 -6.45
CA HIS A 127 -12.68 7.65 -7.73
C HIS A 127 -11.55 7.98 -8.71
N ASP A 128 -11.07 9.23 -8.70
CA ASP A 128 -10.03 9.72 -9.62
C ASP A 128 -8.66 9.12 -9.31
N GLU A 129 -8.31 8.98 -8.03
CA GLU A 129 -7.08 8.32 -7.57
C GLU A 129 -7.09 6.84 -7.98
N PHE A 130 -8.20 6.15 -7.77
CA PHE A 130 -8.34 4.77 -8.21
C PHE A 130 -8.21 4.60 -9.72
N PHE A 131 -8.86 5.46 -10.51
CA PHE A 131 -8.69 5.41 -11.96
C PHE A 131 -7.26 5.75 -12.37
N SER A 132 -6.57 6.62 -11.63
CA SER A 132 -5.15 6.91 -11.87
C SER A 132 -4.27 5.67 -11.68
N GLU A 133 -4.43 4.94 -10.59
CA GLU A 133 -3.69 3.70 -10.34
C GLU A 133 -3.97 2.64 -11.41
N MET A 134 -5.25 2.47 -11.79
CA MET A 134 -5.62 1.55 -12.88
C MET A 134 -4.97 1.93 -14.21
N ARG A 135 -4.91 3.22 -14.53
CA ARG A 135 -4.23 3.72 -15.75
C ARG A 135 -2.73 3.47 -15.70
N GLN A 136 -2.09 3.63 -14.54
CA GLN A 136 -0.66 3.29 -14.36
C GLN A 136 -0.38 1.80 -14.61
N GLN A 137 -1.37 0.93 -14.38
CA GLN A 137 -1.31 -0.51 -14.67
C GLN A 137 -1.72 -0.86 -16.11
N ASN A 138 -1.80 0.13 -17.02
CA ASN A 138 -2.21 -0.02 -18.41
C ASN A 138 -3.63 -0.57 -18.60
N VAL A 139 -4.55 -0.23 -17.69
CA VAL A 139 -5.97 -0.56 -17.85
C VAL A 139 -6.71 0.58 -18.53
N GLU A 140 -7.35 0.30 -19.66
CA GLU A 140 -8.13 1.27 -20.43
C GLU A 140 -9.58 1.34 -19.97
N HIS A 141 -10.17 0.19 -19.62
CA HIS A 141 -11.55 0.11 -19.13
C HIS A 141 -11.75 -1.05 -18.14
N LEU A 142 -12.75 -0.92 -17.25
CA LEU A 142 -13.02 -1.94 -16.21
C LEU A 142 -13.32 -3.34 -16.76
N GLY A 143 -13.78 -3.44 -17.99
CA GLY A 143 -14.13 -4.71 -18.65
C GLY A 143 -12.92 -5.61 -18.96
N GLN A 144 -11.70 -5.08 -18.83
CA GLN A 144 -10.45 -5.84 -18.91
C GLN A 144 -10.10 -6.54 -17.58
N VAL A 145 -10.69 -6.11 -16.47
CA VAL A 145 -10.30 -6.52 -15.11
C VAL A 145 -11.32 -7.49 -14.53
N ARG A 146 -10.86 -8.70 -14.23
CA ARG A 146 -11.67 -9.71 -13.53
C ARG A 146 -11.75 -9.43 -12.04
N THR A 147 -10.64 -9.07 -11.41
CA THR A 147 -10.60 -8.74 -9.99
C THR A 147 -9.51 -7.72 -9.71
N ALA A 148 -9.81 -6.72 -8.89
CA ALA A 148 -8.82 -5.80 -8.35
C ALA A 148 -8.90 -5.81 -6.83
N LEU A 149 -7.76 -5.98 -6.18
CA LEU A 149 -7.61 -5.89 -4.73
C LEU A 149 -6.76 -4.67 -4.40
N LEU A 150 -7.26 -3.81 -3.50
CA LEU A 150 -6.46 -2.79 -2.84
C LEU A 150 -5.79 -3.44 -1.64
N GLU A 151 -4.48 -3.62 -1.72
CA GLU A 151 -3.67 -4.21 -0.65
C GLU A 151 -3.50 -3.22 0.52
N SER A 152 -2.99 -3.71 1.64
CA SER A 152 -2.84 -2.89 2.84
C SER A 152 -1.73 -1.84 2.78
N ASP A 153 -0.78 -2.01 1.87
CA ASP A 153 0.23 -1.00 1.53
C ASP A 153 -0.32 0.08 0.55
N GLY A 154 -1.58 -0.03 0.14
CA GLY A 154 -2.22 0.87 -0.81
C GLY A 154 -1.94 0.54 -2.28
N ILE A 155 -1.19 -0.53 -2.56
CA ILE A 155 -0.91 -0.97 -3.93
C ILE A 155 -2.09 -1.76 -4.47
N LEU A 156 -2.35 -1.60 -5.77
CA LEU A 156 -3.41 -2.33 -6.45
C LEU A 156 -2.91 -3.62 -7.11
N SER A 157 -3.47 -4.74 -6.70
CA SER A 157 -3.27 -6.05 -7.33
C SER A 157 -4.36 -6.33 -8.35
N LEU A 158 -4.00 -6.64 -9.59
CA LEU A 158 -4.94 -6.82 -10.70
C LEU A 158 -4.87 -8.22 -11.31
N LEU A 159 -6.06 -8.80 -11.49
CA LEU A 159 -6.32 -10.00 -12.27
C LEU A 159 -7.15 -9.62 -13.49
N TYR A 160 -6.61 -9.90 -14.67
CA TYR A 160 -7.24 -9.58 -15.96
C TYR A 160 -8.07 -10.74 -16.49
N TYR A 161 -8.99 -10.43 -17.39
CA TYR A 161 -9.58 -11.42 -18.28
C TYR A 161 -8.59 -11.80 -19.37
N GLU A 162 -8.76 -12.99 -19.97
CA GLU A 162 -8.12 -13.33 -21.24
C GLU A 162 -8.70 -12.46 -22.37
N ASP A 163 -7.95 -12.30 -23.46
CA ASP A 163 -8.29 -11.38 -24.56
C ASP A 163 -9.65 -11.68 -25.21
N GLU A 164 -10.05 -12.96 -25.24
CA GLU A 164 -11.33 -13.44 -25.74
C GLU A 164 -12.49 -13.17 -24.77
N GLU A 165 -12.20 -13.07 -23.47
CA GLU A 165 -13.18 -12.90 -22.40
C GLU A 165 -13.41 -11.44 -22.02
N VAL A 166 -12.67 -10.49 -22.62
CA VAL A 166 -12.81 -9.05 -22.35
C VAL A 166 -14.26 -8.60 -22.54
N LYS A 167 -14.80 -7.97 -21.51
CA LYS A 167 -16.19 -7.49 -21.45
C LYS A 167 -16.28 -6.03 -21.83
N TRP A 168 -17.49 -5.58 -22.16
CA TRP A 168 -17.78 -4.15 -22.20
C TRP A 168 -17.61 -3.55 -20.81
N GLY A 169 -16.85 -2.46 -20.71
CA GLY A 169 -16.57 -1.84 -19.42
C GLY A 169 -16.50 -0.32 -19.47
N LEU A 170 -16.49 0.26 -18.27
CA LEU A 170 -16.38 1.70 -18.06
C LEU A 170 -14.97 2.18 -18.46
N PRO A 171 -14.84 3.16 -19.38
CA PRO A 171 -13.55 3.77 -19.70
C PRO A 171 -12.94 4.45 -18.48
N LEU A 172 -11.61 4.41 -18.37
CA LEU A 172 -10.85 4.98 -17.25
C LEU A 172 -10.03 6.22 -17.64
N PHE A 173 -9.78 6.44 -18.93
CA PHE A 173 -9.05 7.60 -19.43
C PHE A 173 -9.98 8.81 -19.58
N PRO A 174 -9.55 10.02 -19.17
CA PRO A 174 -10.39 11.22 -19.17
C PRO A 174 -11.11 11.50 -20.50
N ASP A 175 -10.42 11.30 -21.63
CA ASP A 175 -10.99 11.56 -22.97
C ASP A 175 -12.15 10.63 -23.33
N ALA A 176 -12.18 9.42 -22.76
CA ALA A 176 -13.22 8.42 -22.98
C ALA A 176 -14.24 8.36 -21.83
N TYR A 177 -13.83 8.72 -20.61
CA TYR A 177 -14.67 8.81 -19.42
C TYR A 177 -15.44 10.12 -19.40
N CYS A 178 -16.39 10.26 -20.33
CA CYS A 178 -17.28 11.42 -20.43
C CYS A 178 -18.74 10.97 -20.33
N LYS A 179 -19.61 11.83 -19.76
CA LYS A 179 -21.06 11.60 -19.79
C LYS A 179 -21.50 11.60 -21.26
N ALA A 180 -22.31 10.60 -21.63
CA ALA A 180 -22.84 10.52 -22.97
C ALA A 180 -23.91 11.60 -23.19
N ASP A 181 -23.73 12.41 -24.23
CA ASP A 181 -24.70 13.45 -24.63
C ASP A 181 -25.73 12.95 -25.65
N VAL A 182 -25.36 11.93 -26.45
CA VAL A 182 -26.21 11.39 -27.51
C VAL A 182 -26.28 9.87 -27.41
N LEU A 183 -27.52 9.35 -27.45
CA LEU A 183 -27.78 7.92 -27.50
C LEU A 183 -27.52 7.38 -28.91
N LYS A 184 -26.68 6.36 -29.02
CA LYS A 184 -26.40 5.63 -30.25
C LYS A 184 -27.04 4.26 -30.18
N ILE A 185 -27.75 3.87 -31.24
CA ILE A 185 -28.40 2.56 -31.34
C ILE A 185 -27.34 1.46 -31.29
N ASN A 186 -27.67 0.33 -30.65
CA ASN A 186 -26.81 -0.86 -30.55
C ASN A 186 -25.42 -0.58 -29.92
N THR A 187 -25.35 0.40 -29.01
CA THR A 187 -24.13 0.77 -28.29
C THR A 187 -24.28 0.45 -26.81
N PHE A 188 -23.24 -0.12 -26.21
CA PHE A 188 -23.18 -0.37 -24.77
C PHE A 188 -22.76 0.90 -24.03
N TYR A 189 -23.39 1.13 -22.89
CA TYR A 189 -23.08 2.22 -21.97
C TYR A 189 -22.79 1.66 -20.58
N SER A 190 -21.82 2.29 -19.91
CA SER A 190 -21.37 1.95 -18.58
C SER A 190 -21.80 3.01 -17.59
N CYS A 191 -22.36 2.59 -16.46
CA CYS A 191 -22.68 3.50 -15.37
C CYS A 191 -21.39 4.10 -14.81
N MET A 192 -21.29 5.43 -14.78
CA MET A 192 -20.08 6.15 -14.33
C MET A 192 -19.76 5.93 -12.85
N LYS A 193 -20.75 5.49 -12.05
CA LYS A 193 -20.58 5.26 -10.61
C LYS A 193 -20.17 3.83 -10.26
N CYS A 194 -20.69 2.83 -10.96
CA CYS A 194 -20.54 1.43 -10.54
C CYS A 194 -19.99 0.49 -11.63
N GLY A 195 -19.86 0.97 -12.86
CA GLY A 195 -19.32 0.20 -13.99
C GLY A 195 -20.31 -0.70 -14.73
N GLU A 196 -21.55 -0.84 -14.24
CA GLU A 196 -22.60 -1.68 -14.86
C GLU A 196 -22.78 -1.35 -16.34
N THR A 197 -22.75 -2.36 -17.21
CA THR A 197 -22.82 -2.18 -18.67
C THR A 197 -24.12 -2.70 -19.25
N LYS A 198 -24.82 -1.86 -20.03
CA LYS A 198 -26.06 -2.25 -20.74
C LYS A 198 -26.32 -1.36 -21.95
N ILE A 199 -27.19 -1.83 -22.82
CA ILE A 199 -27.80 -1.00 -23.87
C ILE A 199 -28.92 -0.19 -23.22
N LEU A 200 -28.93 1.12 -23.46
CA LEU A 200 -29.89 2.04 -22.86
C LEU A 200 -31.03 2.37 -23.83
N ASN A 201 -32.22 2.57 -23.27
CA ASN A 201 -33.35 3.13 -24.01
C ASN A 201 -33.35 4.67 -23.96
N THR A 202 -32.89 5.23 -22.83
CA THR A 202 -32.76 6.68 -22.60
C THR A 202 -31.48 6.96 -21.82
N LEU A 203 -30.86 8.12 -22.03
CA LEU A 203 -29.62 8.50 -21.33
C LEU A 203 -29.83 8.74 -19.83
N ASP A 204 -31.03 9.14 -19.41
CA ASP A 204 -31.37 9.33 -18.00
C ASP A 204 -31.89 8.05 -17.34
N GLN A 205 -31.74 6.89 -17.98
CA GLN A 205 -32.21 5.63 -17.41
C GLN A 205 -31.46 5.31 -16.09
N GLU A 206 -32.21 4.87 -15.08
CA GLU A 206 -31.63 4.49 -13.79
C GLU A 206 -30.74 3.23 -13.91
N CYS A 207 -29.60 3.24 -13.23
CA CYS A 207 -28.75 2.08 -13.10
C CYS A 207 -29.39 1.03 -12.17
N SER A 208 -29.59 -0.19 -12.67
CA SER A 208 -30.16 -1.32 -11.93
C SER A 208 -29.36 -1.71 -10.67
N ARG A 209 -28.07 -1.36 -10.63
CA ARG A 209 -27.15 -1.74 -9.55
C ARG A 209 -26.97 -0.66 -8.48
N CYS A 210 -26.84 0.60 -8.88
CA CYS A 210 -26.49 1.70 -7.95
C CYS A 210 -27.43 2.92 -8.00
N LYS A 211 -28.49 2.86 -8.80
CA LYS A 211 -29.50 3.92 -8.93
C LYS A 211 -28.99 5.27 -9.45
N HIS A 212 -27.81 5.27 -10.08
CA HIS A 212 -27.22 6.45 -10.68
C HIS A 212 -27.70 6.63 -12.12
N HIS A 213 -27.64 7.88 -12.62
CA HIS A 213 -28.20 8.27 -13.93
C HIS A 213 -27.14 8.74 -14.92
N SER A 214 -25.86 8.80 -14.54
CA SER A 214 -24.78 9.18 -15.46
C SER A 214 -24.15 7.94 -16.10
N TRP A 215 -24.05 7.99 -17.43
CA TRP A 215 -23.56 6.92 -18.28
C TRP A 215 -22.45 7.42 -19.19
N ALA A 216 -21.40 6.62 -19.32
CA ALA A 216 -20.35 6.81 -20.32
C ALA A 216 -20.46 5.73 -21.40
N LYS A 217 -19.98 6.01 -22.61
CA LYS A 217 -19.93 4.99 -23.67
C LYS A 217 -18.95 3.89 -23.26
N SER A 218 -19.36 2.63 -23.33
CA SER A 218 -18.48 1.50 -22.96
C SER A 218 -17.40 1.24 -24.00
N LEU A 219 -16.26 0.71 -23.54
CA LEU A 219 -15.18 0.18 -24.38
C LEU A 219 -15.11 -1.35 -24.26
N LYS A 220 -14.53 -2.01 -25.28
CA LYS A 220 -14.25 -3.45 -25.34
C LYS A 220 -12.88 -3.71 -26.01
N THR A 221 -11.95 -2.79 -25.82
CA THR A 221 -10.59 -2.91 -26.36
C THR A 221 -9.81 -3.97 -25.59
N ARG A 222 -8.96 -4.72 -26.29
CA ARG A 222 -8.07 -5.70 -25.64
C ARG A 222 -6.97 -4.97 -24.89
N ARG A 223 -6.39 -5.64 -23.90
CA ARG A 223 -5.26 -5.07 -23.17
C ARG A 223 -4.05 -5.01 -24.08
N LEU A 224 -3.37 -3.88 -24.12
CA LEU A 224 -2.08 -3.75 -24.78
C LEU A 224 -1.03 -4.28 -23.80
N GLY A 225 -0.46 -5.45 -24.13
CA GLY A 225 0.55 -6.15 -23.31
C GLY A 225 1.95 -5.57 -23.42
#